data_AF-A0A956R8U4-F1
#
_entry.id   AF-A0A956R8U4-F1
#
_cell.length_a   1.000
_cell.length_b   1.000
_cell.length_c   1.000
_cell.angle_alpha   90.00
_cell.angle_beta   90.00
_cell.angle_gamma   90.00
#
_symmetry.space_group_name_H-M   'P 1'
#
loop_
_entity.id
_entity.type
_entity.pdbx_description
1 polymer ?
#
loop_
_entity_poly.entity_id
_entity_poly.type
_entity_poly.pdbx_seq_one_letter_code
_entity_poly.pdbx_strand_id
1 'polypeptide(L)'
;MSGALQLSPGSFVTFTGGKFQIGHVDAPYQVLEIERRILNLVTMFAEPSDPEQVLTRVASKPKVREAFGHFLDMLHDQGVLTDAIAPSAQASVDLKSTVFEVSRKIEVLSDIGRLYPDFRAAWSRVGGESLSSMPVGLATWKAATHVVQASIPGAIVECGVWKGASMMLAALALLKAGDPERSLYLYDIFDWSWEAATGSDGLFMSEEEQRAARKEGRGPGQSALGDDWEREVVRRLVALGYPEDNIRTVRGKVQDTIPGVVPERIAVLRLDTDYYDSTR
;
A
#
# COMPACT_ATOMS: atom_id res chain seq x y z
N MET A 1 -25.50 16.01 18.08
CA MET A 1 -24.47 14.99 18.35
C MET A 1 -23.25 15.72 18.93
N SER A 2 -22.79 15.42 20.16
CA SER A 2 -21.64 16.12 20.77
C SER A 2 -20.39 15.23 20.94
N GLY A 3 -20.23 14.24 20.05
CA GLY A 3 -19.05 13.38 19.98
C GLY A 3 -18.29 13.63 18.68
N ALA A 4 -17.00 13.29 18.68
CA ALA A 4 -16.26 13.17 17.42
C ALA A 4 -16.91 12.06 16.58
N LEU A 5 -17.03 12.27 15.27
CA LEU A 5 -17.53 11.28 14.33
C LEU A 5 -16.35 10.70 13.55
N GLN A 6 -16.50 9.46 13.10
CA GLN A 6 -15.56 8.84 12.17
C GLN A 6 -16.31 8.00 11.14
N LEU A 7 -15.66 7.68 10.03
CA LEU A 7 -16.16 6.70 9.07
C LEU A 7 -16.32 5.34 9.75
N SER A 8 -17.48 4.75 9.56
CA SER A 8 -17.75 3.39 10.05
C SER A 8 -16.85 2.38 9.32
N PRO A 9 -16.25 1.42 10.04
CA PRO A 9 -15.59 0.29 9.40
C PRO A 9 -16.57 -0.44 8.47
N GLY A 10 -16.23 -0.55 7.19
CA GLY A 10 -17.15 -1.08 6.17
C GLY A 10 -17.80 0.00 5.29
N SER A 11 -17.49 1.28 5.51
CA SER A 11 -17.84 2.34 4.57
C SER A 11 -17.05 2.19 3.26
N PHE A 12 -17.70 2.36 2.12
CA PHE A 12 -17.07 2.26 0.80
C PHE A 12 -17.49 3.41 -0.12
N VAL A 13 -16.66 3.67 -1.14
CA VAL A 13 -16.96 4.61 -2.22
C VAL A 13 -16.84 3.90 -3.56
N THR A 14 -17.82 4.08 -4.44
CA THR A 14 -17.78 3.59 -5.83
C THR A 14 -17.94 4.76 -6.81
N PHE A 15 -17.54 4.53 -8.07
CA PHE A 15 -17.76 5.47 -9.16
C PHE A 15 -18.50 4.76 -10.29
N THR A 16 -19.80 5.03 -10.41
CA THR A 16 -20.70 4.34 -11.34
C THR A 16 -21.49 5.37 -12.13
N GLY A 17 -21.57 5.21 -13.45
CA GLY A 17 -22.37 6.11 -14.30
C GLY A 17 -21.92 7.58 -14.26
N GLY A 18 -20.63 7.85 -14.01
CA GLY A 18 -20.08 9.21 -13.94
C GLY A 18 -20.28 9.92 -12.60
N LYS A 19 -20.79 9.23 -11.58
CA LYS A 19 -21.07 9.79 -10.25
C LYS A 19 -20.35 9.02 -9.16
N PHE A 20 -19.94 9.73 -8.11
CA PHE A 20 -19.46 9.08 -6.88
C PHE A 20 -20.64 8.63 -6.06
N GLN A 21 -20.52 7.46 -5.45
CA GLN A 21 -21.50 6.88 -4.56
C GLN A 21 -20.80 6.45 -3.28
N ILE A 22 -21.43 6.69 -2.13
CA ILE A 22 -20.94 6.25 -0.83
C ILE A 22 -21.97 5.35 -0.15
N GLY A 23 -21.52 4.30 0.52
CA GLY A 23 -22.41 3.36 1.22
C GLY A 23 -21.68 2.54 2.27
N HIS A 24 -22.39 1.59 2.87
CA HIS A 24 -21.87 0.69 3.90
C HIS A 24 -22.06 -0.78 3.51
N VAL A 25 -21.09 -1.65 3.82
CA VAL A 25 -21.11 -3.08 3.43
C VAL A 25 -22.30 -3.86 3.99
N ASP A 26 -22.87 -3.44 5.12
CA ASP A 26 -24.07 -4.06 5.70
C ASP A 26 -25.36 -3.73 4.92
N ALA A 27 -25.32 -2.69 4.08
CA ALA A 27 -26.41 -2.26 3.21
C ALA A 27 -25.88 -1.84 1.82
N PRO A 28 -25.24 -2.76 1.05
CA PRO A 28 -24.38 -2.39 -0.08
C PRO A 28 -25.14 -1.83 -1.30
N TYR A 29 -26.47 -1.96 -1.31
CA TYR A 29 -27.34 -1.40 -2.35
C TYR A 29 -27.97 -0.06 -1.94
N GLN A 30 -27.80 0.37 -0.69
CA GLN A 30 -28.23 1.68 -0.21
C GLN A 30 -27.02 2.61 -0.28
N VAL A 31 -26.92 3.33 -1.41
CA VAL A 31 -25.82 4.24 -1.69
C VAL A 31 -26.31 5.66 -1.90
N LEU A 32 -25.55 6.62 -1.38
CA LEU A 32 -25.76 8.03 -1.57
C LEU A 32 -24.89 8.51 -2.73
N GLU A 33 -25.52 9.04 -3.77
CA GLU A 33 -24.81 9.76 -4.81
C GLU A 33 -24.25 11.07 -4.24
N ILE A 34 -22.96 11.30 -4.43
CA ILE A 34 -22.26 12.46 -3.92
C ILE A 34 -21.44 13.12 -5.03
N GLU A 35 -21.26 14.43 -4.92
CA GLU A 35 -20.32 15.16 -5.77
C GLU A 35 -18.89 15.00 -5.25
N ARG A 36 -17.89 15.20 -6.13
CA ARG A 36 -16.46 15.15 -5.76
C ARG A 36 -16.11 16.03 -4.57
N ARG A 37 -16.76 17.19 -4.43
CA ARG A 37 -16.53 18.12 -3.30
C ARG A 37 -17.03 17.56 -1.97
N ILE A 38 -18.08 16.76 -2.01
CA ILE A 38 -18.64 16.07 -0.84
C ILE A 38 -17.76 14.89 -0.44
N LEU A 39 -17.12 14.20 -1.40
CA LEU A 39 -16.14 13.16 -1.09
C LEU A 39 -15.00 13.69 -0.21
N ASN A 40 -14.42 14.85 -0.57
CA ASN A 40 -13.37 15.49 0.24
C ASN A 40 -13.85 15.83 1.65
N LEU A 41 -15.12 16.20 1.80
CA LEU A 41 -15.72 16.49 3.09
C LEU A 41 -15.84 15.24 3.95
N VAL A 42 -16.32 14.14 3.36
CA VAL A 42 -16.43 12.85 4.04
C VAL A 42 -15.07 12.33 4.49
N THR A 43 -14.02 12.51 3.68
CA THR A 43 -12.67 12.08 4.06
C THR A 43 -12.11 12.78 5.30
N MET A 44 -12.67 13.94 5.68
CA MET A 44 -12.28 14.60 6.93
C MET A 44 -12.69 13.80 8.17
N PHE A 45 -13.59 12.81 8.03
CA PHE A 45 -13.99 11.89 9.10
C PHE A 45 -13.28 10.53 9.01
N ALA A 46 -12.21 10.39 8.21
CA ALA A 46 -11.45 9.14 8.17
C ALA A 46 -10.81 8.77 9.53
N GLU A 47 -10.62 9.76 10.39
CA GLU A 47 -10.23 9.62 11.79
C GLU A 47 -11.26 10.37 12.66
N PRO A 48 -11.36 10.04 13.97
CA PRO A 48 -12.19 10.76 14.94
C PRO A 48 -12.09 12.28 14.80
N SER A 49 -13.15 12.90 14.29
CA SER A 49 -13.16 14.32 13.96
C SER A 49 -14.39 14.99 14.53
N ASP A 50 -14.19 16.16 15.12
CA ASP A 50 -15.25 17.01 15.62
C ASP A 50 -15.99 17.67 14.43
N PRO A 51 -17.29 17.41 14.24
CA PRO A 51 -18.09 18.01 13.18
C PRO A 51 -18.01 19.54 13.13
N GLU A 52 -17.92 20.23 14.28
CA GLU A 52 -17.84 21.70 14.30
C GLU A 52 -16.49 22.22 13.80
N GLN A 53 -15.40 21.49 14.05
CA GLN A 53 -14.08 21.82 13.51
C GLN A 53 -14.03 21.62 12.00
N VAL A 54 -14.63 20.53 11.51
CA VAL A 54 -14.79 20.29 10.07
C VAL A 54 -15.60 21.42 9.46
N LEU A 55 -16.78 21.73 10.02
CA LEU A 55 -17.66 22.78 9.53
C LEU A 55 -16.96 24.14 9.40
N THR A 56 -16.14 24.52 10.39
CA THR A 56 -15.39 25.79 10.39
C THR A 56 -14.43 25.90 9.20
N ARG A 57 -13.92 24.78 8.68
CA ARG A 57 -13.02 24.74 7.51
C ARG A 57 -13.75 24.87 6.18
N VAL A 58 -15.04 24.52 6.13
CA VAL A 58 -15.81 24.41 4.87
C VAL A 58 -16.93 25.43 4.73
N ALA A 59 -17.34 26.10 5.81
CA ALA A 59 -18.52 26.96 5.80
C ALA A 59 -18.32 28.30 6.51
N SER A 60 -18.63 29.40 5.81
CA SER A 60 -18.73 30.76 6.38
C SER A 60 -20.17 31.30 6.45
N LYS A 61 -21.16 30.54 5.93
CA LYS A 61 -22.56 30.98 5.78
C LYS A 61 -23.55 30.10 6.58
N PRO A 62 -24.58 30.67 7.25
CA PRO A 62 -25.53 29.91 8.08
C PRO A 62 -26.28 28.77 7.37
N LYS A 63 -26.69 28.96 6.11
CA LYS A 63 -27.39 27.92 5.33
C LYS A 63 -26.53 26.67 5.07
N VAL A 64 -25.20 26.82 5.04
CA VAL A 64 -24.28 25.70 4.82
C VAL A 64 -24.15 24.86 6.08
N ARG A 65 -24.24 25.47 7.27
CA ARG A 65 -24.22 24.76 8.56
C ARG A 65 -25.42 23.83 8.72
N GLU A 66 -26.61 24.31 8.40
CA GLU A 66 -27.84 23.50 8.49
C GLU A 66 -27.79 22.31 7.50
N ALA A 67 -27.41 22.57 6.24
CA ALA A 67 -27.25 21.51 5.24
C ALA A 67 -26.16 20.49 5.63
N PHE A 68 -25.08 20.94 6.28
CA PHE A 68 -24.02 20.07 6.76
C PHE A 68 -24.51 19.15 7.89
N GLY A 69 -25.27 19.67 8.85
CA GLY A 69 -25.87 18.84 9.91
C GLY A 69 -26.74 17.72 9.35
N HIS A 70 -27.67 18.07 8.45
CA HIS A 70 -28.52 17.08 7.78
C HIS A 70 -27.71 16.05 6.98
N PHE A 71 -26.62 16.47 6.33
CA PHE A 71 -25.76 15.56 5.60
C PHE A 71 -25.07 14.55 6.53
N LEU A 72 -24.57 14.98 7.69
CA LEU A 72 -23.97 14.07 8.68
C LEU A 72 -25.00 13.10 9.25
N ASP A 73 -26.21 13.58 9.55
CA ASP A 73 -27.31 12.73 10.00
C ASP A 73 -27.63 11.65 8.97
N MET A 74 -27.70 12.01 7.68
CA MET A 74 -27.91 11.05 6.59
C MET A 74 -26.81 10.00 6.50
N LEU A 75 -25.54 10.39 6.66
CA LEU A 75 -24.44 9.44 6.65
C LEU A 75 -24.46 8.51 7.86
N HIS A 76 -24.84 9.04 9.03
CA HIS A 76 -24.97 8.25 10.25
C HIS A 76 -26.13 7.25 10.14
N ASP A 77 -27.28 7.66 9.62
CA ASP A 77 -28.44 6.80 9.39
C ASP A 77 -28.16 5.69 8.37
N GLN A 78 -27.31 5.96 7.39
CA GLN A 78 -26.83 4.98 6.41
C GLN A 78 -25.68 4.10 6.94
N GLY A 79 -25.28 4.28 8.20
CA GLY A 79 -24.18 3.56 8.82
C GLY A 79 -22.81 3.91 8.27
N VAL A 80 -22.68 4.98 7.47
CA VAL A 80 -21.41 5.46 6.91
C VAL A 80 -20.59 6.24 7.94
N LEU A 81 -21.25 6.94 8.87
CA LEU A 81 -20.60 7.56 10.02
C LEU A 81 -21.01 6.85 11.32
N THR A 82 -20.09 6.84 12.27
CA THR A 82 -20.32 6.36 13.63
C THR A 82 -19.65 7.30 14.63
N ASP A 83 -20.09 7.25 15.88
CA ASP A 83 -19.40 7.91 16.98
C ASP A 83 -17.98 7.36 17.11
N ALA A 84 -17.01 8.25 17.27
CA ALA A 84 -15.61 7.89 17.42
C ALA A 84 -15.38 7.10 18.70
N ILE A 85 -14.73 5.95 18.56
CA ILE A 85 -14.17 5.19 19.68
C ILE A 85 -12.77 5.78 19.96
N ALA A 86 -12.48 6.12 21.21
CA ALA A 86 -11.26 6.85 21.61
C ALA A 86 -9.99 6.30 20.93
N PRO A 87 -9.22 7.15 20.21
CA PRO A 87 -8.10 6.68 19.42
C PRO A 87 -6.89 6.29 20.28
N SER A 88 -6.26 5.16 19.95
CA SER A 88 -4.85 4.91 20.28
C SER A 88 -3.93 5.79 19.42
N ALA A 89 -2.85 6.27 20.03
CA ALA A 89 -2.00 7.38 19.57
C ALA A 89 -1.54 7.40 18.10
N GLN A 90 -1.75 8.56 17.48
CA GLN A 90 -0.98 9.30 16.46
C GLN A 90 -0.14 8.54 15.40
N ALA A 91 -0.50 8.76 14.14
CA ALA A 91 0.43 8.94 13.02
C ALA A 91 -0.11 10.01 12.06
N SER A 92 0.74 10.93 11.61
CA SER A 92 0.40 11.95 10.60
C SER A 92 0.12 11.28 9.25
N VAL A 93 -1.09 11.45 8.72
CA VAL A 93 -1.55 10.74 7.52
C VAL A 93 -1.17 11.51 6.26
N ASP A 94 -0.39 10.87 5.40
CA ASP A 94 -0.22 11.22 3.99
C ASP A 94 -1.51 10.86 3.22
N LEU A 95 -2.11 11.83 2.53
CA LEU A 95 -3.34 11.64 1.73
C LEU A 95 -3.19 10.55 0.64
N LYS A 96 -1.96 10.24 0.20
CA LYS A 96 -1.69 9.13 -0.73
C LYS A 96 -1.92 7.76 -0.09
N SER A 97 -1.75 7.61 1.23
CA SER A 97 -1.95 6.34 1.93
C SER A 97 -3.40 6.11 2.33
N THR A 98 -4.24 7.14 2.42
CA THR A 98 -5.61 7.05 2.97
C THR A 98 -6.51 6.09 2.20
N VAL A 99 -6.42 6.05 0.86
CA VAL A 99 -7.21 5.09 0.05
C VAL A 99 -6.80 3.64 0.35
N PHE A 100 -5.50 3.39 0.54
CA PHE A 100 -4.97 2.07 0.87
C PHE A 100 -5.24 1.69 2.33
N GLU A 101 -5.13 2.63 3.26
CA GLU A 101 -5.42 2.42 4.69
C GLU A 101 -6.90 2.13 4.92
N VAL A 102 -7.81 2.83 4.21
CA VAL A 102 -9.25 2.53 4.26
C VAL A 102 -9.49 1.10 3.80
N SER A 103 -9.05 0.71 2.60
CA SER A 103 -9.20 -0.67 2.11
C SER A 103 -8.53 -1.73 3.01
N ARG A 104 -7.42 -1.38 3.67
CA ARG A 104 -6.72 -2.25 4.62
C ARG A 104 -7.51 -2.42 5.93
N LYS A 105 -8.03 -1.33 6.51
CA LYS A 105 -8.79 -1.34 7.77
C LYS A 105 -10.18 -1.98 7.62
N ILE A 106 -10.86 -1.78 6.49
CA ILE A 106 -12.23 -2.31 6.28
C ILE A 106 -12.26 -3.77 5.81
N GLU A 107 -11.11 -4.42 5.64
CA GLU A 107 -10.98 -5.82 5.18
C GLU A 107 -11.92 -6.20 4.00
N VAL A 108 -12.16 -5.29 3.05
CA VAL A 108 -12.99 -5.56 1.83
C VAL A 108 -12.36 -6.61 0.89
N LEU A 109 -11.35 -7.32 1.37
CA LEU A 109 -10.64 -8.42 0.73
C LEU A 109 -11.08 -9.79 1.29
N SER A 110 -12.30 -9.87 1.84
CA SER A 110 -12.84 -11.01 2.59
C SER A 110 -12.69 -12.36 1.87
N ASP A 111 -12.74 -12.37 0.54
CA ASP A 111 -12.57 -13.60 -0.23
C ASP A 111 -11.13 -14.11 -0.24
N ILE A 112 -10.10 -13.26 -0.10
CA ILE A 112 -8.70 -13.71 -0.17
C ILE A 112 -8.37 -14.64 1.00
N GLY A 113 -8.79 -14.27 2.21
CA GLY A 113 -8.56 -15.06 3.41
C GLY A 113 -9.22 -16.44 3.34
N ARG A 114 -10.41 -16.50 2.73
CA ARG A 114 -11.18 -17.74 2.55
C ARG A 114 -10.68 -18.60 1.39
N LEU A 115 -10.44 -18.00 0.22
CA LEU A 115 -10.09 -18.71 -1.01
C LEU A 115 -8.62 -19.15 -1.05
N TYR A 116 -7.74 -18.45 -0.32
CA TYR A 116 -6.30 -18.71 -0.32
C TYR A 116 -5.76 -18.85 1.11
N PRO A 117 -6.17 -19.88 1.86
CA PRO A 117 -5.77 -20.05 3.27
C PRO A 117 -4.26 -20.19 3.44
N ASP A 118 -3.58 -20.84 2.51
CA ASP A 118 -2.12 -20.97 2.52
C ASP A 118 -1.40 -19.63 2.34
N PHE A 119 -1.90 -18.82 1.40
CA PHE A 119 -1.40 -17.46 1.23
C PHE A 119 -1.70 -16.62 2.47
N ARG A 120 -2.89 -16.72 3.07
CA ARG A 120 -3.24 -15.98 4.30
C ARG A 120 -2.29 -16.32 5.45
N ALA A 121 -1.92 -17.60 5.60
CA ALA A 121 -0.95 -18.05 6.59
C ALA A 121 0.47 -17.56 6.31
N ALA A 122 0.87 -17.45 5.04
CA ALA A 122 2.14 -16.82 4.66
C ALA A 122 2.12 -15.31 4.93
N TRP A 123 1.04 -14.63 4.53
CA TRP A 123 0.87 -13.19 4.71
C TRP A 123 0.86 -12.78 6.18
N SER A 124 0.24 -13.55 7.08
CA SER A 124 0.27 -13.25 8.51
C SER A 124 1.68 -13.26 9.11
N ARG A 125 2.62 -14.01 8.51
CA ARG A 125 4.01 -14.09 8.96
C ARG A 125 4.88 -12.93 8.48
N VAL A 126 4.58 -12.37 7.30
CA VAL A 126 5.52 -11.46 6.60
C VAL A 126 4.90 -10.13 6.19
N GLY A 127 3.57 -10.00 6.19
CA GLY A 127 2.86 -8.81 5.74
C GLY A 127 3.14 -7.55 6.56
N GLY A 128 3.53 -7.69 7.83
CA GLY A 128 3.97 -6.58 8.68
C GLY A 128 5.29 -5.94 8.23
N GLU A 129 6.05 -6.64 7.39
CA GLU A 129 7.29 -6.14 6.78
C GLU A 129 7.07 -5.66 5.34
N SER A 130 5.82 -5.41 4.94
CA SER A 130 5.45 -4.85 3.64
C SER A 130 4.67 -3.55 3.78
N LEU A 131 4.94 -2.59 2.88
CA LEU A 131 4.04 -1.45 2.65
C LEU A 131 2.94 -1.79 1.63
N SER A 132 3.11 -2.89 0.88
CA SER A 132 2.13 -3.38 -0.08
C SER A 132 0.88 -3.93 0.60
N SER A 133 -0.22 -3.93 -0.13
CA SER A 133 -1.49 -4.51 0.32
C SER A 133 -1.52 -6.03 0.13
N MET A 134 -2.38 -6.70 0.88
CA MET A 134 -2.60 -8.15 0.77
C MET A 134 -2.89 -8.64 -0.66
N PRO A 135 -3.64 -7.92 -1.54
CA PRO A 135 -3.85 -8.34 -2.93
C PRO A 135 -2.57 -8.31 -3.77
N VAL A 136 -1.69 -7.33 -3.54
CA VAL A 136 -0.36 -7.29 -4.20
C VAL A 136 0.50 -8.45 -3.72
N GLY A 137 0.43 -8.77 -2.42
CA GLY A 137 1.03 -10.00 -1.88
C GLY A 137 0.49 -11.26 -2.54
N LEU A 138 -0.83 -11.36 -2.73
CA LEU A 138 -1.47 -12.50 -3.40
C LEU A 138 -1.03 -12.61 -4.85
N ALA A 139 -0.88 -11.50 -5.57
CA ALA A 139 -0.37 -11.49 -6.93
C ALA A 139 1.05 -12.07 -7.00
N THR A 140 1.92 -11.68 -6.06
CA THR A 140 3.29 -12.20 -5.93
C THR A 140 3.29 -13.70 -5.66
N TRP A 141 2.49 -14.14 -4.68
CA TRP A 141 2.30 -15.55 -4.36
C TRP A 141 1.83 -16.35 -5.58
N LYS A 142 0.79 -15.86 -6.27
CA LYS A 142 0.24 -16.53 -7.46
C LYS A 142 1.27 -16.61 -8.59
N ALA A 143 2.02 -15.54 -8.85
CA ALA A 143 3.07 -15.54 -9.87
C ALA A 143 4.13 -16.61 -9.58
N ALA A 144 4.64 -16.66 -8.33
CA ALA A 144 5.61 -17.66 -7.91
C ALA A 144 5.07 -19.10 -8.03
N THR A 145 3.83 -19.36 -7.56
CA THR A 145 3.22 -20.69 -7.73
C THR A 145 2.98 -21.07 -9.19
N HIS A 146 2.61 -20.10 -10.04
CA HIS A 146 2.32 -20.33 -11.44
C HIS A 146 3.57 -20.74 -12.22
N VAL A 147 4.72 -20.10 -11.99
CA VAL A 147 5.94 -20.46 -12.71
C VAL A 147 6.41 -21.89 -12.39
N VAL A 148 6.14 -22.39 -11.19
CA VAL A 148 6.39 -23.80 -10.84
C VAL A 148 5.40 -24.71 -11.56
N GLN A 149 4.10 -24.43 -11.45
CA GLN A 149 3.04 -25.25 -12.07
C GLN A 149 3.16 -25.34 -13.60
N ALA A 150 3.51 -24.23 -14.24
CA ALA A 150 3.68 -24.14 -15.69
C ALA A 150 5.10 -24.52 -16.14
N SER A 151 5.99 -24.92 -15.21
CA SER A 151 7.39 -25.28 -15.50
C SER A 151 8.15 -24.19 -16.28
N ILE A 152 7.91 -22.92 -15.94
CA ILE A 152 8.56 -21.77 -16.56
C ILE A 152 9.97 -21.64 -15.96
N PRO A 153 11.05 -21.73 -16.76
CA PRO A 153 12.41 -21.63 -16.25
C PRO A 153 12.79 -20.18 -15.93
N GLY A 154 13.70 -19.99 -14.97
CA GLY A 154 14.28 -18.67 -14.65
C GLY A 154 14.11 -18.24 -13.19
N ALA A 155 14.80 -17.18 -12.82
CA ALA A 155 14.81 -16.63 -11.47
C ALA A 155 13.52 -15.85 -11.14
N ILE A 156 13.27 -15.66 -9.85
CA ILE A 156 12.37 -14.61 -9.37
C ILE A 156 13.21 -13.37 -9.09
N VAL A 157 12.80 -12.25 -9.66
CA VAL A 157 13.51 -10.97 -9.56
C VAL A 157 12.59 -9.93 -8.94
N GLU A 158 13.10 -9.19 -7.97
CA GLU A 158 12.48 -7.97 -7.46
C GLU A 158 13.47 -6.80 -7.50
N CYS A 159 13.00 -5.68 -8.03
CA CYS A 159 13.68 -4.39 -8.01
C CYS A 159 12.92 -3.47 -7.05
N GLY A 160 13.56 -3.06 -5.95
CA GLY A 160 12.91 -2.38 -4.82
C GLY A 160 12.34 -3.39 -3.83
N VAL A 161 13.14 -3.74 -2.83
CA VAL A 161 12.90 -4.88 -1.91
C VAL A 161 12.45 -4.40 -0.54
N TRP A 162 12.99 -3.26 -0.07
CA TRP A 162 12.79 -2.79 1.30
C TRP A 162 12.98 -3.93 2.31
N LYS A 163 12.10 -4.14 3.28
CA LYS A 163 12.26 -5.21 4.28
C LYS A 163 12.08 -6.65 3.74
N GLY A 164 11.88 -6.82 2.43
CA GLY A 164 11.92 -8.11 1.73
C GLY A 164 10.64 -8.94 1.80
N ALA A 165 9.51 -8.37 2.26
CA ALA A 165 8.28 -9.14 2.44
C ALA A 165 7.74 -9.81 1.15
N SER A 166 7.83 -9.13 0.01
CA SER A 166 7.43 -9.70 -1.28
C SER A 166 8.30 -10.90 -1.66
N MET A 167 9.63 -10.80 -1.48
CA MET A 167 10.53 -11.92 -1.74
C MET A 167 10.41 -13.05 -0.73
N MET A 168 10.08 -12.74 0.53
CA MET A 168 9.71 -13.74 1.52
C MET A 168 8.42 -14.48 1.13
N LEU A 169 7.42 -13.78 0.58
CA LEU A 169 6.20 -14.41 0.04
C LEU A 169 6.50 -15.30 -1.16
N ALA A 170 7.34 -14.84 -2.09
CA ALA A 170 7.77 -15.64 -3.23
C ALA A 170 8.51 -16.90 -2.78
N ALA A 171 9.45 -16.78 -1.83
CA ALA A 171 10.16 -17.90 -1.23
C ALA A 171 9.20 -18.93 -0.59
N LEU A 172 8.24 -18.48 0.22
CA LEU A 172 7.24 -19.36 0.83
C LEU A 172 6.35 -20.06 -0.20
N ALA A 173 5.97 -19.35 -1.27
CA ALA A 173 5.19 -19.91 -2.37
C ALA A 173 5.98 -21.01 -3.11
N LEU A 174 7.26 -20.77 -3.39
CA LEU A 174 8.16 -21.73 -4.04
C LEU A 174 8.42 -22.97 -3.18
N LEU A 175 8.72 -22.78 -1.88
CA LEU A 175 8.87 -23.87 -0.92
C LEU A 175 7.62 -24.75 -0.88
N LYS A 176 6.44 -24.12 -0.83
CA LYS A 176 5.16 -24.84 -0.82
C LYS A 176 4.89 -25.55 -2.15
N ALA A 177 5.26 -24.96 -3.28
CA ALA A 177 5.10 -25.54 -4.60
C ALA A 177 6.14 -26.64 -4.92
N GLY A 178 7.13 -26.85 -4.05
CA GLY A 178 8.16 -27.88 -4.20
C GLY A 178 9.34 -27.47 -5.08
N ASP A 179 9.62 -26.17 -5.23
CA ASP A 179 10.73 -25.63 -6.02
C ASP A 179 11.68 -24.75 -5.16
N PRO A 180 12.40 -25.35 -4.18
CA PRO A 180 13.31 -24.61 -3.29
C PRO A 180 14.61 -24.15 -3.97
N GLU A 181 14.86 -24.58 -5.21
CA GLU A 181 16.15 -24.40 -5.89
C GLU A 181 16.19 -23.15 -6.79
N ARG A 182 15.04 -22.52 -7.04
CA ARG A 182 14.97 -21.35 -7.90
C ARG A 182 15.75 -20.18 -7.31
N SER A 183 16.59 -19.53 -8.11
CA SER A 183 17.32 -18.35 -7.64
C SER A 183 16.38 -17.17 -7.40
N LEU A 184 16.64 -16.44 -6.32
CA LEU A 184 16.04 -15.16 -5.97
C LEU A 184 17.06 -14.05 -6.20
N TYR A 185 16.70 -13.03 -6.97
CA TYR A 185 17.52 -11.83 -7.17
C TYR A 185 16.81 -10.62 -6.59
N LEU A 186 17.50 -9.94 -5.67
CA LEU A 186 16.98 -8.84 -4.86
C LEU A 186 17.81 -7.60 -5.12
N TYR A 187 17.30 -6.68 -5.94
CA TYR A 187 17.98 -5.42 -6.27
C TYR A 187 17.43 -4.30 -5.38
N ASP A 188 18.31 -3.68 -4.61
CA ASP A 188 17.98 -2.51 -3.79
C ASP A 188 19.25 -1.73 -3.46
N ILE A 189 19.11 -0.47 -3.08
CA ILE A 189 20.21 0.38 -2.58
C ILE A 189 20.69 -0.07 -1.20
N PHE A 190 19.84 -0.75 -0.43
CA PHE A 190 20.17 -1.29 0.89
C PHE A 190 20.60 -0.28 1.98
N ASP A 191 20.36 1.02 1.80
CA ASP A 191 20.84 2.05 2.74
C ASP A 191 20.04 3.37 2.72
N TRP A 192 18.89 3.41 2.05
CA TRP A 192 18.08 4.63 1.87
C TRP A 192 18.80 5.79 1.17
N SER A 193 19.94 5.55 0.53
CA SER A 193 20.66 6.54 -0.26
C SER A 193 20.07 6.69 -1.65
N TRP A 194 18.96 7.42 -1.76
CA TRP A 194 18.47 7.87 -3.07
C TRP A 194 18.18 9.36 -3.13
N GLU A 195 18.37 9.90 -4.33
CA GLU A 195 18.14 11.31 -4.64
C GLU A 195 16.65 11.62 -4.67
N ALA A 196 16.30 12.89 -4.50
CA ALA A 196 14.91 13.31 -4.66
C ALA A 196 14.42 13.06 -6.10
N ALA A 197 13.14 12.70 -6.24
CA ALA A 197 12.43 12.59 -7.50
C ALA A 197 12.73 13.77 -8.46
N THR A 198 12.99 13.48 -9.73
CA THR A 198 13.29 14.50 -10.75
C THR A 198 12.35 14.39 -11.95
N GLY A 199 12.06 15.52 -12.59
CA GLY A 199 11.51 15.61 -13.96
C GLY A 199 10.33 14.68 -14.30
N SER A 200 10.68 13.47 -14.73
CA SER A 200 9.78 12.38 -15.13
C SER A 200 9.05 11.70 -13.95
N ASP A 201 9.57 11.85 -12.73
CA ASP A 201 9.00 11.36 -11.48
C ASP A 201 7.89 12.32 -11.03
N GLY A 202 6.65 12.14 -11.52
CA GLY A 202 5.65 13.17 -11.27
C GLY A 202 4.27 13.02 -11.88
N LEU A 203 3.79 11.80 -12.13
CA LEU A 203 2.41 11.58 -12.62
C LEU A 203 1.34 12.26 -11.74
N PHE A 204 1.66 12.57 -10.48
CA PHE A 204 0.76 13.21 -9.51
C PHE A 204 1.36 14.40 -8.75
N MET A 205 2.54 14.92 -9.14
CA MET A 205 3.14 16.09 -8.48
C MET A 205 2.90 17.34 -9.33
N SER A 206 2.34 18.38 -8.73
CA SER A 206 2.29 19.72 -9.33
C SER A 206 3.71 20.23 -9.61
N GLU A 207 3.85 21.14 -10.58
CA GLU A 207 5.15 21.76 -10.89
C GLU A 207 5.79 22.46 -9.68
N GLU A 208 4.97 22.89 -8.72
CA GLU A 208 5.38 23.56 -7.49
C GLU A 208 5.98 22.57 -6.49
N GLU A 209 5.37 21.39 -6.33
CA GLU A 209 5.90 20.28 -5.52
C GLU A 209 7.18 19.71 -6.12
N GLN A 210 7.25 19.59 -7.45
CA GLN A 210 8.49 19.18 -8.13
C GLN A 210 9.61 20.21 -7.91
N ARG A 211 9.29 21.52 -7.95
CA ARG A 211 10.27 22.59 -7.65
C ARG A 211 10.70 22.59 -6.19
N ALA A 212 9.78 22.36 -5.25
CA ALA A 212 10.09 22.29 -3.83
C ALA A 212 10.99 21.09 -3.52
N ALA A 213 10.68 19.89 -4.04
CA ALA A 213 11.52 18.70 -3.88
C ALA A 213 12.94 18.92 -4.43
N ARG A 214 13.06 19.53 -5.63
CA ARG A 214 14.35 19.91 -6.23
C ARG A 214 15.14 20.91 -5.39
N LYS A 215 14.45 21.90 -4.79
CA LYS A 215 15.08 23.00 -4.04
C LYS A 215 15.49 22.58 -2.63
N GLU A 216 14.76 21.63 -2.05
CA GLU A 216 15.04 21.12 -0.70
C GLU A 216 16.08 20.00 -0.68
N GLY A 217 16.35 19.33 -1.81
CA GLY A 217 17.34 18.24 -1.89
C GLY A 217 17.05 17.09 -0.91
N ARG A 218 15.81 17.01 -0.41
CA ARG A 218 15.39 16.03 0.58
C ARG A 218 15.12 14.72 -0.15
N GLY A 219 16.11 13.84 -0.18
CA GLY A 219 15.83 12.40 -0.21
C GLY A 219 14.95 12.02 1.00
N PRO A 220 14.30 10.85 0.98
CA PRO A 220 13.55 10.40 2.15
C PRO A 220 14.48 10.43 3.36
N GLY A 221 14.02 11.05 4.45
CA GLY A 221 14.80 11.14 5.68
C GLY A 221 15.27 9.74 6.08
N GLN A 222 16.55 9.61 6.46
CA GLN A 222 17.13 8.36 6.95
C GLN A 222 16.13 7.67 7.87
N SER A 223 15.58 6.56 7.41
CA SER A 223 14.75 5.69 8.23
C SER A 223 15.59 5.23 9.42
N ALA A 224 14.98 5.08 10.60
CA ALA A 224 15.65 4.53 11.79
C ALA A 224 16.10 3.05 11.63
N LEU A 225 16.02 2.49 10.42
CA LEU A 225 16.53 1.18 10.05
C LEU A 225 18.03 1.32 9.84
N GLY A 226 18.84 0.76 10.75
CA GLY A 226 20.30 0.84 10.70
C GLY A 226 20.95 0.25 9.44
N ASP A 227 22.27 0.41 9.35
CA ASP A 227 23.09 0.25 8.14
C ASP A 227 23.19 -1.17 7.53
N ASP A 228 22.40 -2.13 8.00
CA ASP A 228 22.60 -3.56 7.70
C ASP A 228 21.34 -4.34 7.35
N TRP A 229 20.41 -3.69 6.65
CA TRP A 229 19.15 -4.35 6.34
C TRP A 229 19.27 -5.40 5.21
N GLU A 230 20.29 -5.33 4.37
CA GLU A 230 20.59 -6.39 3.39
C GLU A 230 20.78 -7.75 4.07
N ARG A 231 21.64 -7.81 5.10
CA ARG A 231 21.86 -9.04 5.88
C ARG A 231 20.58 -9.44 6.61
N GLU A 232 19.76 -8.49 7.02
CA GLU A 232 18.49 -8.80 7.65
C GLU A 232 17.49 -9.48 6.70
N VAL A 233 17.41 -9.03 5.45
CA VAL A 233 16.55 -9.67 4.45
C VAL A 233 17.03 -11.08 4.13
N VAL A 234 18.34 -11.27 3.95
CA VAL A 234 18.91 -12.62 3.75
C VAL A 234 18.61 -13.51 4.95
N ARG A 235 18.87 -13.04 6.18
CA ARG A 235 18.59 -13.78 7.41
C ARG A 235 17.13 -14.22 7.51
N ARG A 236 16.19 -13.34 7.16
CA ARG A 236 14.76 -13.68 7.18
C ARG A 236 14.40 -14.74 6.15
N LEU A 237 14.90 -14.63 4.92
CA LEU A 237 14.68 -15.65 3.88
C LEU A 237 15.24 -17.02 4.28
N VAL A 238 16.45 -17.06 4.83
CA VAL A 238 17.07 -18.28 5.35
C VAL A 238 16.24 -18.85 6.52
N ALA A 239 15.75 -18.00 7.43
CA ALA A 239 14.89 -18.43 8.53
C ALA A 239 13.53 -19.02 8.08
N LEU A 240 13.09 -18.74 6.85
CA LEU A 240 11.91 -19.40 6.24
C LEU A 240 12.24 -20.79 5.68
N GLY A 241 13.53 -21.16 5.62
CA GLY A 241 14.03 -22.41 5.06
C GLY A 241 14.47 -22.31 3.60
N TYR A 242 14.62 -21.10 3.05
CA TYR A 242 15.12 -20.93 1.69
C TYR A 242 16.66 -21.08 1.65
N PRO A 243 17.23 -21.83 0.69
CA PRO A 243 18.68 -22.04 0.63
C PRO A 243 19.42 -20.71 0.38
N GLU A 244 20.41 -20.41 1.23
CA GLU A 244 21.18 -19.16 1.16
C GLU A 244 21.91 -19.01 -0.19
N ASP A 245 22.46 -20.10 -0.73
CA ASP A 245 23.15 -20.14 -2.03
C ASP A 245 22.25 -19.72 -3.22
N ASN A 246 20.92 -19.77 -3.03
CA ASN A 246 19.95 -19.36 -4.04
C ASN A 246 19.50 -17.90 -3.90
N ILE A 247 19.98 -17.19 -2.89
CA ILE A 247 19.64 -15.78 -2.63
C ILE A 247 20.79 -14.91 -3.14
N ARG A 248 20.49 -14.00 -4.07
CA ARG A 248 21.45 -13.02 -4.58
C ARG A 248 20.93 -11.62 -4.35
N THR A 249 21.53 -10.91 -3.40
CA THR A 249 21.31 -9.47 -3.22
C THR A 249 22.26 -8.69 -4.12
N VAL A 250 21.76 -7.61 -4.71
CA VAL A 250 22.54 -6.72 -5.56
C VAL A 250 22.36 -5.30 -5.03
N ARG A 251 23.41 -4.81 -4.37
CA ARG A 251 23.42 -3.48 -3.75
C ARG A 251 23.70 -2.38 -4.76
N GLY A 252 22.81 -1.40 -4.80
CA GLY A 252 22.95 -0.18 -5.59
C GLY A 252 21.64 0.21 -6.28
N LYS A 253 21.64 1.36 -6.94
CA LYS A 253 20.49 1.78 -7.75
C LYS A 253 20.27 0.78 -8.89
N VAL A 254 19.02 0.48 -9.23
CA VAL A 254 18.68 -0.53 -10.26
C VAL A 254 19.30 -0.17 -11.62
N GLN A 255 19.23 1.11 -12.00
CA GLN A 255 19.81 1.62 -13.25
C GLN A 255 21.33 1.58 -13.31
N ASP A 256 22.01 1.47 -12.16
CA ASP A 256 23.47 1.40 -12.09
C ASP A 256 23.97 -0.05 -12.00
N THR A 257 23.12 -0.96 -11.51
CA THR A 257 23.46 -2.37 -11.27
C THR A 257 23.05 -3.29 -12.42
N ILE A 258 21.99 -2.94 -13.15
CA ILE A 258 21.53 -3.63 -14.36
C ILE A 258 22.06 -2.88 -15.60
N PRO A 259 22.64 -3.57 -16.61
CA PRO A 259 22.64 -5.02 -16.82
C PRO A 259 23.84 -5.79 -16.22
N GLY A 260 24.61 -5.20 -15.31
CA GLY A 260 25.86 -5.77 -14.80
C GLY A 260 25.69 -7.13 -14.10
N VAL A 261 24.82 -7.20 -13.08
CA VAL A 261 24.48 -8.46 -12.39
C VAL A 261 23.05 -8.81 -12.76
N VAL A 262 22.84 -9.89 -13.52
CA VAL A 262 21.51 -10.36 -13.94
C VAL A 262 21.45 -11.89 -14.00
N PRO A 263 20.29 -12.51 -13.74
CA PRO A 263 20.11 -13.94 -14.03
C PRO A 263 20.15 -14.22 -15.54
N GLU A 264 20.51 -15.45 -15.92
CA GLU A 264 20.45 -15.91 -17.32
C GLU A 264 19.01 -15.86 -17.87
N ARG A 265 18.03 -16.23 -17.03
CA ARG A 265 16.60 -16.25 -17.38
C ARG A 265 15.78 -15.73 -16.22
N ILE A 266 14.72 -14.99 -16.54
CA ILE A 266 13.76 -14.45 -15.57
C ILE A 266 12.41 -15.12 -15.80
N ALA A 267 11.84 -15.70 -14.73
CA ALA A 267 10.50 -16.26 -14.74
C ALA A 267 9.46 -15.25 -14.23
N VAL A 268 9.84 -14.43 -13.24
CA VAL A 268 9.04 -13.31 -12.72
C VAL A 268 9.94 -12.11 -12.52
N LEU A 269 9.53 -10.96 -13.05
CA LEU A 269 10.13 -9.66 -12.78
C LEU A 269 9.10 -8.78 -12.06
N ARG A 270 9.36 -8.45 -10.80
CA ARG A 270 8.58 -7.48 -10.03
C ARG A 270 9.36 -6.15 -10.00
N LEU A 271 8.82 -5.14 -10.66
CA LEU A 271 9.32 -3.77 -10.58
C LEU A 271 8.52 -3.04 -9.49
N ASP A 272 9.18 -2.70 -8.40
CA ASP A 272 8.62 -1.97 -7.26
C ASP A 272 9.57 -0.83 -6.87
N THR A 273 10.10 -0.19 -7.89
CA THR A 273 10.88 1.03 -7.75
C THR A 273 9.96 2.19 -8.09
N ASP A 274 9.83 3.15 -7.18
CA ASP A 274 8.86 4.24 -7.34
C ASP A 274 9.19 5.21 -8.49
N TYR A 275 10.44 5.22 -8.97
CA TYR A 275 10.95 6.25 -9.88
C TYR A 275 11.04 5.76 -11.33
N TYR A 276 10.95 6.71 -12.25
CA TYR A 276 11.02 6.50 -13.70
C TYR A 276 12.34 5.87 -14.10
N ASP A 277 13.46 6.44 -13.66
CA ASP A 277 14.80 5.99 -14.07
C ASP A 277 15.12 4.57 -13.59
N SER A 278 14.61 4.17 -12.42
CA SER A 278 14.76 2.81 -11.91
C SER A 278 13.83 1.80 -12.58
N THR A 279 12.76 2.28 -13.24
CA THR A 279 11.77 1.44 -13.94
C THR A 279 12.08 1.25 -15.43
N ARG A 280 12.70 2.25 -16.08
CA ARG A 280 12.91 2.33 -17.55
C ARG A 280 13.90 1.31 -18.11
#